data_AF-A0A7S0M1X9-F1
#
_entry.id   AF-A0A7S0M1X9-F1
#
_cell.length_a   1.000
_cell.length_b   1.000
_cell.length_c   1.000
_cell.angle_alpha   90.00
_cell.angle_beta   90.00
_cell.angle_gamma   90.00
#
_symmetry.space_group_name_H-M   'P 1'
#
loop_
_entity.id
_entity.type
_entity.pdbx_description
1 polymer ?
#
loop_
_entity_poly.entity_id
_entity_poly.type
_entity_poly.pdbx_seq_one_letter_code
_entity_poly.pdbx_strand_id
1 'polypeptide(L)'
;HPLLERPSVGFVGLSNWAIDPAKMNRGVVLSRSDPLKEDLICTALGIAHDAPQTQSHLLQLTDLYMHIYENCQPKRDFYGLRDFFSMIKMLRFAEKYQERKVTFSLLKEIVERNFGGSICTESILQSFVQRFSNEACSICPE
;
A
#
# COMPACT_ATOMS: atom_id res chain seq x y z
N HIS A 1 -4.27 -12.49 -51.10
CA HIS A 1 -5.34 -11.58 -50.66
C HIS A 1 -4.99 -11.12 -49.26
N PRO A 2 -5.01 -9.82 -48.92
CA PRO A 2 -4.77 -9.31 -47.56
C PRO A 2 -5.74 -9.86 -46.48
N LEU A 3 -6.73 -10.67 -46.89
CA LEU A 3 -7.68 -11.36 -46.01
C LEU A 3 -7.25 -12.80 -45.68
N LEU A 4 -6.11 -13.27 -46.22
CA LEU A 4 -5.52 -14.59 -45.96
C LEU A 4 -4.29 -14.52 -45.05
N GLU A 5 -3.81 -13.31 -44.75
CA GLU A 5 -2.76 -13.09 -43.76
C GLU A 5 -3.41 -13.14 -42.37
N ARG A 6 -3.00 -14.10 -41.54
CA ARG A 6 -3.32 -14.10 -40.11
C ARG A 6 -2.29 -13.19 -39.45
N PRO A 7 -2.63 -11.95 -39.07
CA PRO A 7 -1.68 -11.10 -38.38
C PRO A 7 -1.26 -11.78 -37.07
N SER A 8 0.04 -11.81 -36.81
CA SER A 8 0.57 -12.16 -35.50
C SER A 8 0.05 -11.12 -34.51
N VAL A 9 -0.78 -11.54 -33.57
CA VAL A 9 -1.31 -10.71 -32.49
C VAL A 9 -0.78 -11.22 -31.15
N GLY A 10 -0.24 -10.31 -30.34
CA GLY A 10 0.12 -10.61 -28.95
C GLY A 10 -1.13 -10.58 -28.06
N PHE A 11 -1.17 -11.44 -27.04
CA PHE A 11 -2.26 -11.48 -26.06
C PHE A 11 -1.70 -11.49 -24.64
N VAL A 12 -2.23 -10.63 -23.77
CA VAL A 12 -1.96 -10.62 -22.33
C VAL A 12 -3.30 -10.58 -21.61
N GLY A 13 -3.56 -11.59 -20.77
CA GLY A 13 -4.72 -11.63 -19.88
C GLY A 13 -4.32 -11.32 -18.45
N LEU A 14 -5.09 -10.46 -17.78
CA LEU A 14 -4.92 -10.13 -16.37
C LEU A 14 -6.17 -10.56 -15.61
N SER A 15 -5.99 -11.28 -14.49
CA SER A 15 -7.09 -11.72 -13.63
C SER A 15 -6.62 -11.70 -12.18
N ASN A 16 -7.50 -11.23 -11.29
CA ASN A 16 -7.32 -11.35 -9.84
C ASN A 16 -7.85 -12.70 -9.30
N TRP A 17 -8.59 -13.44 -10.13
CA TRP A 17 -9.16 -14.73 -9.78
C TRP A 17 -8.42 -15.85 -10.50
N ALA A 18 -8.39 -17.02 -9.86
CA ALA A 18 -7.85 -18.23 -10.47
C ALA A 18 -8.48 -18.49 -11.83
N ILE A 19 -7.63 -18.80 -12.81
CA ILE A 19 -8.04 -19.14 -14.17
C ILE A 19 -8.12 -20.67 -14.26
N ASP A 20 -9.16 -21.17 -14.92
CA ASP A 20 -9.33 -22.60 -15.13
C ASP A 20 -8.12 -23.22 -15.86
N PRO A 21 -7.60 -24.38 -15.41
CA PRO A 21 -6.44 -25.03 -16.01
C PRO A 21 -6.55 -25.28 -17.53
N ALA A 22 -7.74 -25.54 -18.06
CA ALA A 22 -7.91 -25.77 -19.50
C ALA A 22 -7.64 -24.52 -20.34
N LYS A 23 -7.73 -23.32 -19.75
CA LYS A 23 -7.37 -22.04 -20.39
C LYS A 23 -5.87 -21.73 -20.23
N MET A 24 -5.23 -22.26 -19.18
CA MET A 24 -3.81 -22.04 -18.88
C MET A 24 -2.88 -22.79 -19.83
N ASN A 25 -3.31 -23.91 -20.43
CA ASN A 25 -2.52 -24.68 -21.40
C ASN A 25 -2.24 -23.97 -22.74
N ARG A 26 -2.78 -22.75 -22.94
CA ARG A 26 -2.68 -21.99 -24.20
C ARG A 26 -1.71 -20.81 -24.12
N GLY A 27 -1.02 -20.62 -23.00
CA GLY A 27 -0.08 -19.53 -22.81
C GLY A 27 0.82 -19.73 -21.58
N VAL A 28 1.71 -18.77 -21.34
CA VAL A 28 2.51 -18.73 -20.10
C VAL A 28 1.67 -18.07 -19.01
N VAL A 29 1.52 -18.75 -17.87
CA VAL A 29 0.79 -18.22 -16.72
C VAL A 29 1.78 -17.83 -15.63
N LEU A 30 1.67 -16.59 -15.18
CA LEU A 30 2.37 -16.09 -14.00
C LEU A 30 1.34 -15.82 -12.90
N SER A 31 1.50 -16.51 -11.77
CA SER A 31 0.77 -16.22 -10.54
C SER A 31 1.69 -15.51 -9.54
N ARG A 32 1.11 -14.62 -8.74
CA ARG A 32 1.78 -13.94 -7.64
C ARG A 32 1.03 -14.27 -6.35
N SER A 33 1.76 -14.70 -5.33
CA SER A 33 1.26 -14.79 -3.97
C SER A 33 1.13 -13.39 -3.37
N ASP A 34 0.45 -13.31 -2.23
CA ASP A 34 0.44 -12.09 -1.43
C ASP A 34 1.88 -11.71 -1.04
N PRO A 35 2.24 -10.41 -1.09
CA PRO A 35 3.58 -9.95 -0.75
C PRO A 35 3.86 -10.14 0.74
N LEU A 36 5.11 -10.48 1.06
CA LEU A 36 5.57 -10.51 2.44
C LEU A 36 5.83 -9.08 2.95
N LYS A 37 5.98 -8.93 4.27
CA LYS A 37 6.30 -7.64 4.89
C LYS A 37 7.55 -7.02 4.28
N GLU A 38 8.56 -7.84 3.99
CA GLU A 38 9.83 -7.42 3.39
C GLU A 38 9.62 -6.90 1.95
N ASP A 39 8.74 -7.52 1.17
CA ASP A 39 8.39 -7.08 -0.19
C ASP A 39 7.69 -5.71 -0.16
N LEU A 40 6.81 -5.51 0.83
CA LEU A 40 6.12 -4.23 1.05
C LEU A 40 7.11 -3.12 1.39
N ILE A 41 8.04 -3.38 2.32
CA ILE A 41 9.07 -2.42 2.72
C ILE A 41 9.99 -2.10 1.54
N CYS A 42 10.44 -3.10 0.79
CA CYS A 42 11.31 -2.92 -0.38
C CYS A 42 10.63 -2.03 -1.44
N THR A 43 9.35 -2.30 -1.73
CA THR A 43 8.58 -1.49 -2.67
C THR A 43 8.36 -0.07 -2.14
N ALA A 44 8.04 0.07 -0.86
CA ALA A 44 7.83 1.36 -0.22
C ALA A 44 9.12 2.21 -0.17
N LEU A 45 10.29 1.58 0.03
CA LEU A 45 11.60 2.23 -0.08
C LEU A 45 11.85 2.77 -1.50
N GLY A 46 11.52 1.98 -2.53
CA GLY A 46 11.59 2.44 -3.92
C GLY A 46 10.69 3.66 -4.18
N ILE A 47 9.47 3.66 -3.62
CA ILE A 47 8.57 4.81 -3.69
C ILE A 47 9.19 6.01 -2.97
N ALA A 48 9.67 5.85 -1.74
CA ALA A 48 10.18 6.88 -0.84
C ALA A 48 11.67 7.23 -1.03
N HIS A 49 12.30 6.83 -2.14
CA HIS A 49 13.77 6.88 -2.33
C HIS A 49 14.44 8.25 -2.08
N ASP A 50 13.71 9.35 -2.25
CA ASP A 50 14.16 10.74 -2.09
C ASP A 50 13.48 11.49 -0.92
N ALA A 51 12.89 10.76 0.02
CA ALA A 51 12.10 11.27 1.14
C ALA A 51 12.56 10.62 2.47
N PRO A 52 13.66 11.12 3.09
CA PRO A 52 14.27 10.51 4.27
C PRO A 52 13.35 10.41 5.50
N GLN A 53 12.48 11.39 5.75
CA GLN A 53 11.54 11.33 6.87
C GLN A 53 10.46 10.28 6.60
N THR A 54 10.00 10.14 5.36
CA THR A 54 9.07 9.07 4.95
C THR A 54 9.74 7.71 5.15
N GLN A 55 11.01 7.56 4.76
CA GLN A 55 11.78 6.32 4.92
C GLN A 55 11.87 5.87 6.39
N SER A 56 12.08 6.81 7.33
CA SER A 56 12.22 6.46 8.75
C SER A 56 10.96 5.85 9.36
N HIS A 57 9.78 6.08 8.77
CA HIS A 57 8.50 5.55 9.29
C HIS A 57 8.00 4.31 8.53
N LEU A 58 8.69 3.85 7.48
CA LEU A 58 8.20 2.76 6.63
C LEU A 58 7.96 1.45 7.39
N LEU A 59 8.81 1.14 8.38
CA LEU A 59 8.65 -0.06 9.18
C LEU A 59 7.33 -0.04 9.97
N GLN A 60 7.08 1.04 10.72
CA GLN A 60 5.85 1.20 11.51
C GLN A 60 4.61 1.32 10.63
N LEU A 61 4.70 2.00 9.48
CA LEU A 61 3.59 2.12 8.52
C LEU A 61 3.26 0.77 7.87
N THR A 62 4.27 -0.05 7.57
CA THR A 62 4.06 -1.41 7.08
C THR A 62 3.43 -2.29 8.17
N ASP A 63 3.91 -2.19 9.41
CA ASP A 63 3.33 -2.91 10.55
C ASP A 63 1.89 -2.52 10.85
N LEU A 64 1.56 -1.23 10.69
CA LEU A 64 0.19 -0.76 10.76
C LEU A 64 -0.66 -1.39 9.66
N TYR A 65 -0.19 -1.36 8.41
CA TYR A 65 -0.93 -1.95 7.29
C TYR A 65 -1.14 -3.46 7.44
N MET A 66 -0.12 -4.22 7.87
CA MET A 66 -0.27 -5.66 8.13
C MET A 66 -1.36 -5.92 9.17
N HIS A 67 -1.36 -5.15 10.26
CA HIS A 67 -2.42 -5.24 11.26
C HIS A 67 -3.80 -4.89 10.68
N ILE A 68 -3.90 -3.85 9.86
CA ILE A 68 -5.16 -3.48 9.17
C ILE A 68 -5.64 -4.63 8.27
N TYR A 69 -4.72 -5.22 7.51
CA TYR A 69 -5.02 -6.31 6.58
C TYR A 69 -5.54 -7.55 7.30
N GLU A 70 -4.93 -7.91 8.42
CA GLU A 70 -5.27 -9.12 9.17
C GLU A 70 -6.47 -8.94 10.11
N ASN A 71 -6.63 -7.76 10.72
CA ASN A 71 -7.53 -7.56 11.86
C ASN A 71 -8.61 -6.49 11.63
N CYS A 72 -8.46 -5.62 10.62
CA CYS A 72 -9.33 -4.45 10.43
C CYS A 72 -9.93 -4.40 9.01
N GLN A 73 -10.58 -5.48 8.61
CA GLN A 73 -11.25 -5.60 7.31
C GLN A 73 -12.77 -5.62 7.47
N PRO A 74 -13.49 -4.60 6.98
CA PRO A 74 -14.97 -4.60 6.96
C PRO A 74 -15.53 -5.77 6.13
N LYS A 75 -14.81 -6.16 5.09
CA LYS A 75 -15.03 -7.35 4.26
C LYS A 75 -13.69 -7.76 3.67
N ARG A 76 -13.61 -9.00 3.17
CA ARG A 76 -12.40 -9.51 2.51
C ARG A 76 -11.89 -8.53 1.44
N ASP A 77 -10.59 -8.26 1.47
CA ASP A 77 -9.86 -7.41 0.53
C ASP A 77 -10.44 -5.98 0.40
N PHE A 78 -10.95 -5.41 1.51
CA PHE A 78 -11.47 -4.04 1.52
C PHE A 78 -10.34 -3.00 1.47
N TYR A 79 -9.36 -3.11 2.38
CA TYR A 79 -8.12 -2.34 2.32
C TYR A 79 -7.02 -3.23 1.76
N GLY A 80 -6.38 -2.80 0.68
CA GLY A 80 -5.36 -3.58 0.00
C GLY A 80 -4.09 -2.78 -0.31
N LEU A 81 -3.25 -3.37 -1.17
CA LEU A 81 -1.95 -2.79 -1.54
C LEU A 81 -2.04 -1.39 -2.13
N ARG A 82 -3.16 -1.07 -2.80
CA ARG A 82 -3.39 0.26 -3.36
C ARG A 82 -3.43 1.31 -2.26
N ASP A 83 -4.14 1.03 -1.16
CA ASP A 83 -4.32 1.97 -0.04
C ASP A 83 -2.99 2.13 0.71
N PHE A 84 -2.27 1.02 0.94
CA PHE A 84 -0.92 1.04 1.50
C PHE A 84 0.04 1.91 0.69
N PHE A 85 0.20 1.65 -0.61
CA PHE A 85 1.12 2.43 -1.43
C PHE A 85 0.64 3.87 -1.67
N SER A 86 -0.68 4.11 -1.64
CA SER A 86 -1.24 5.46 -1.66
C SER A 86 -0.81 6.26 -0.43
N MET A 87 -0.90 5.67 0.77
CA MET A 87 -0.39 6.27 2.01
C MET A 87 1.10 6.66 1.89
N ILE A 88 1.96 5.75 1.41
CA ILE A 88 3.39 6.04 1.24
C ILE A 88 3.63 7.16 0.23
N LYS A 89 2.93 7.13 -0.91
CA LYS A 89 3.03 8.17 -1.95
C LYS A 89 2.59 9.54 -1.44
N MET A 90 1.52 9.59 -0.65
CA MET A 90 1.02 10.82 -0.05
C MET A 90 2.01 11.41 0.96
N LEU A 91 2.60 10.57 1.81
CA LEU A 91 3.59 11.00 2.79
C LEU A 91 4.85 11.54 2.11
N ARG A 92 5.38 10.80 1.13
CA ARG A 92 6.48 11.26 0.28
C ARG A 92 6.13 12.59 -0.39
N PHE A 93 4.92 12.74 -0.93
CA PHE A 93 4.55 13.95 -1.64
C PHE A 93 4.53 15.17 -0.70
N ALA A 94 3.98 15.00 0.50
CA ALA A 94 3.97 16.02 1.54
C ALA A 94 5.39 16.44 1.95
N GLU A 95 6.29 15.48 2.14
CA GLU A 95 7.69 15.78 2.47
C GLU A 95 8.42 16.44 1.30
N LYS A 96 8.35 15.84 0.10
CA LYS A 96 9.24 16.19 -1.02
C LYS A 96 8.81 17.44 -1.77
N TYR A 97 7.50 17.64 -1.93
CA TYR A 97 6.96 18.70 -2.80
C TYR A 97 6.18 19.76 -2.04
N GLN A 98 5.71 19.45 -0.82
CA GLN A 98 5.08 20.46 0.05
C GLN A 98 5.99 20.91 1.18
N GLU A 99 7.19 20.33 1.31
CA GLU A 99 8.18 20.66 2.35
C GLU A 99 7.61 20.53 3.77
N ARG A 100 6.59 19.68 3.97
CA ARG A 100 5.99 19.43 5.27
C ARG A 100 6.88 18.49 6.06
N LYS A 101 7.15 18.82 7.33
CA LYS A 101 7.74 17.89 8.28
C LYS A 101 6.78 16.72 8.52
N VAL A 102 7.31 15.49 8.58
CA VAL A 102 6.54 14.31 8.96
C VAL A 102 6.26 14.38 10.46
N THR A 103 5.04 14.83 10.80
CA THR A 103 4.55 14.94 12.18
C THR A 103 3.51 13.86 12.45
N PHE A 104 3.26 13.59 13.73
CA PHE A 104 2.16 12.72 14.16
C PHE A 104 0.80 13.13 13.54
N SER A 105 0.52 14.44 13.46
CA SER A 105 -0.71 14.95 12.86
C SER A 105 -0.80 14.67 11.35
N LEU A 106 0.30 14.81 10.61
CA LEU A 106 0.35 14.49 9.18
C LEU A 106 0.20 12.98 8.95
N LEU A 107 0.88 12.16 9.75
CA LEU A 107 0.73 10.71 9.68
C LEU A 107 -0.71 10.28 9.94
N LYS A 108 -1.36 10.84 10.97
CA LYS A 108 -2.77 10.59 11.27
C LYS A 108 -3.68 11.00 10.11
N GLU A 109 -3.50 12.21 9.57
CA GLU A 109 -4.28 12.73 8.43
C GLU A 109 -4.21 11.78 7.23
N ILE A 110 -3.01 11.30 6.90
CA ILE A 110 -2.81 10.40 5.75
C ILE A 110 -3.38 9.01 6.04
N VAL A 111 -3.24 8.48 7.25
CA VAL A 111 -3.83 7.19 7.64
C VAL A 111 -5.35 7.26 7.55
N GLU A 112 -5.98 8.29 8.11
CA GLU A 112 -7.44 8.51 8.02
C GLU A 112 -7.91 8.60 6.58
N ARG A 113 -7.13 9.26 5.71
CA ARG A 113 -7.49 9.42 4.31
C ARG A 113 -7.44 8.12 3.51
N ASN A 114 -6.50 7.23 3.83
CA ASN A 114 -6.32 5.96 3.09
C ASN A 114 -7.08 4.78 3.73
N PHE A 115 -7.33 4.83 5.04
CA PHE A 115 -7.95 3.74 5.80
C PHE A 115 -9.20 4.15 6.58
N GLY A 116 -9.76 5.32 6.32
CA GLY A 116 -11.02 5.78 6.92
C GLY A 116 -12.26 5.30 6.19
N GLY A 117 -13.42 5.81 6.60
CA GLY A 117 -14.69 5.60 5.91
C GLY A 117 -15.34 4.22 6.12
N SER A 118 -14.86 3.45 7.10
CA SER A 118 -15.45 2.16 7.46
C SER A 118 -15.71 2.02 8.96
N ILE A 119 -16.44 0.97 9.35
CA ILE A 119 -16.65 0.59 10.75
C ILE A 119 -15.35 0.28 11.50
N CYS A 120 -14.26 -0.02 10.79
CA CYS A 120 -12.96 -0.33 11.39
C CYS A 120 -12.13 0.93 11.70
N THR A 121 -12.53 2.10 11.21
CA THR A 121 -11.73 3.35 11.31
C THR A 121 -11.24 3.62 12.74
N GLU A 122 -12.11 3.48 13.74
CA GLU A 122 -11.76 3.72 15.14
C GLU A 122 -10.66 2.77 15.64
N SER A 123 -10.78 1.47 15.35
CA SER A 123 -9.77 0.46 15.72
C SER A 123 -8.43 0.71 15.02
N ILE A 124 -8.47 1.13 13.75
CA ILE A 124 -7.26 1.50 12.98
C ILE A 124 -6.56 2.69 13.63
N LEU A 125 -7.32 3.72 14.04
CA LEU A 125 -6.76 4.90 14.68
C LEU A 125 -6.20 4.59 16.08
N GLN A 126 -6.84 3.73 16.86
CA GLN A 126 -6.28 3.26 18.13
C GLN A 126 -4.94 2.53 17.91
N SER A 127 -4.89 1.65 16.91
CA SER A 127 -3.68 0.91 16.53
C SER A 127 -2.55 1.84 16.04
N PHE A 128 -2.91 2.90 15.31
CA PHE A 128 -2.02 3.99 14.91
C PHE A 128 -1.48 4.73 16.13
N VAL A 129 -2.35 5.24 17.01
CA VAL A 129 -1.92 5.97 18.21
C VAL A 129 -0.95 5.13 19.02
N GLN A 130 -1.25 3.84 19.27
CA GLN A 130 -0.36 2.94 20.01
C GLN A 130 1.05 2.83 19.40
N ARG A 131 1.18 2.83 18.07
CA ARG A 131 2.45 2.67 17.35
C ARG A 131 3.27 3.94 17.25
N PHE A 132 2.61 5.09 17.17
CA PHE A 132 3.25 6.38 16.88
C PHE A 132 3.26 7.35 18.08
N SER A 133 2.66 7.00 19.22
CA SER A 133 2.64 7.87 20.42
C SER A 133 4.02 8.16 21.01
N ASN A 134 5.02 7.30 20.80
CA ASN A 134 6.37 7.52 21.32
C ASN A 134 7.16 8.58 20.53
N GLU A 135 6.71 8.97 19.34
CA GLU A 135 7.29 10.06 18.55
C GLU A 135 6.73 11.43 18.95
N ALA A 136 5.58 11.48 19.62
CA ALA A 136 4.99 12.71 20.14
C ALA A 136 5.82 13.32 21.29
N CYS A 137 6.63 12.51 22.00
CA CYS A 137 7.43 12.94 23.15
C CYS A 137 8.72 13.69 22.76
N SER A 138 9.14 13.64 21.49
CA SER A 138 10.36 14.33 21.02
C SER A 138 10.11 15.76 20.49
N ILE A 139 8.85 16.22 20.50
CA ILE A 139 8.45 17.52 19.95
C ILE A 139 7.47 18.20 20.92
N CYS A 140 7.91 18.43 22.15
CA CYS A 140 7.47 19.58 22.93
C CYS A 140 8.68 20.51 23.06
N PRO A 141 8.56 21.75 22.55
CA PRO A 141 8.63 22.86 23.48
C PRO A 141 7.50 23.87 23.25
N GLU A 142 6.96 24.31 24.39
CA GLU A 142 6.22 25.55 24.70
C GLU A 142 5.36 26.22 23.62
#